data_AF-A0A0K9YNC3-F1
#
_entry.id   AF-A0A0K9YNC3-F1
#
_cell.length_a   1.000
_cell.length_b   1.000
_cell.length_c   1.000
_cell.angle_alpha   90.00
_cell.angle_beta   90.00
_cell.angle_gamma   90.00
#
_symmetry.space_group_name_H-M   'P 1'
#
loop_
_entity.id
_entity.type
_entity.pdbx_description
1 polymer ?
#
loop_
_entity_poly.entity_id
_entity_poly.type
_entity_poly.pdbx_seq_one_letter_code
_entity_poly.pdbx_strand_id
1 'polypeptide(L)'
;MAKNGLEIVLYGRKKCHLCDQVEFAIQALAEEIPLRLQVVDIESDQQLHEEMMLVIPVVAIDGEVVFRSITHVVTMAELREEFLKRMAE
;
A
#
# COMPACT_ATOMS: atom_id res chain seq x y z
N MET A 1 -23.73 0.46 -17.89
CA MET A 1 -23.43 0.98 -16.55
C MET A 1 -21.93 0.91 -16.39
N ALA A 2 -21.21 1.96 -16.78
CA ALA A 2 -19.74 1.97 -16.74
C ALA A 2 -19.33 1.83 -15.27
N LYS A 3 -18.58 0.77 -14.93
CA LYS A 3 -18.02 0.64 -13.59
C LYS A 3 -17.15 1.87 -13.35
N ASN A 4 -17.67 2.74 -12.49
CA ASN A 4 -17.38 4.15 -12.44
C ASN A 4 -16.18 4.38 -11.51
N GLY A 5 -15.03 3.92 -11.97
CA GLY A 5 -13.74 4.03 -11.31
C GLY A 5 -13.50 3.08 -10.15
N LEU A 6 -12.22 2.69 -9.98
CA LEU A 6 -11.79 1.76 -8.94
C LEU A 6 -11.62 2.51 -7.61
N GLU A 7 -12.20 1.99 -6.52
CA GLU A 7 -11.96 2.53 -5.19
C GLU A 7 -10.75 1.84 -4.56
N ILE A 8 -9.74 2.60 -4.19
CA ILE A 8 -8.49 2.08 -3.62
C ILE A 8 -8.34 2.63 -2.21
N VAL A 9 -8.24 1.72 -1.24
CA VAL A 9 -8.07 2.06 0.17
C VAL A 9 -6.69 1.60 0.62
N LEU A 10 -5.84 2.56 0.98
CA LEU A 10 -4.54 2.32 1.57
C LEU A 10 -4.67 2.36 3.09
N TYR A 11 -4.62 1.20 3.73
CA TYR A 11 -4.55 1.07 5.17
C TYR A 11 -3.09 1.11 5.60
N GLY A 12 -2.74 2.12 6.38
CA GLY A 12 -1.38 2.36 6.82
C GLY A 12 -1.34 3.16 8.10
N ARG A 13 -0.17 3.69 8.43
CA ARG A 13 0.03 4.57 9.58
C ARG A 13 0.69 5.88 9.16
N LYS A 14 0.40 6.97 9.86
CA LYS A 14 1.08 8.24 9.64
C LYS A 14 2.60 8.11 9.79
N LYS A 15 3.36 8.81 8.92
CA LYS A 15 4.83 8.82 8.85
C LYS A 15 5.49 7.53 8.35
N CYS A 16 4.92 6.86 7.35
CA CYS A 16 5.58 5.74 6.67
C CYS A 16 5.95 6.14 5.24
N HIS A 17 7.25 6.32 4.96
CA HIS A 17 7.76 6.65 3.63
C HIS A 17 7.31 5.68 2.52
N LEU A 18 6.93 4.45 2.88
CA LEU A 18 6.37 3.47 1.95
C LEU A 18 4.91 3.77 1.59
N CYS A 19 4.12 4.28 2.53
CA CYS A 19 2.74 4.71 2.26
C CYS A 19 2.73 5.89 1.30
N ASP A 20 3.61 6.88 1.49
CA ASP A 20 3.76 8.02 0.57
C ASP A 20 4.11 7.58 -0.86
N GLN A 21 5.00 6.59 -1.02
CA GLN A 21 5.35 6.07 -2.35
C GLN A 21 4.20 5.34 -3.03
N VAL A 22 3.44 4.53 -2.26
CA VAL A 22 2.27 3.83 -2.78
C VAL A 22 1.16 4.83 -3.12
N GLU A 23 0.95 5.83 -2.28
CA GLU A 23 0.01 6.93 -2.54
C GLU A 23 0.37 7.65 -3.84
N PHE A 24 1.65 8.02 -4.02
CA PHE A 24 2.13 8.70 -5.22
C PHE A 24 1.95 7.85 -6.49
N ALA A 25 2.25 6.54 -6.42
CA ALA A 25 2.05 5.63 -7.54
C ALA A 25 0.55 5.50 -7.92
N ILE A 26 -0.33 5.41 -6.92
CA ILE A 26 -1.78 5.33 -7.15
C ILE A 26 -2.32 6.66 -7.68
N GLN A 27 -1.83 7.80 -7.19
CA GLN A 27 -2.18 9.12 -7.72
C GLN A 27 -1.78 9.28 -9.19
N ALA A 28 -0.60 8.84 -9.57
CA ALA A 28 -0.18 8.88 -10.98
C ALA A 28 -1.10 8.04 -11.86
N LEU A 29 -1.47 6.84 -11.40
CA LEU A 29 -2.46 5.99 -12.07
C LEU A 29 -3.86 6.63 -12.11
N ALA A 30 -4.21 7.46 -11.13
CA ALA A 30 -5.48 8.16 -11.08
C ALA A 30 -5.60 9.27 -12.14
N GLU A 31 -4.47 9.77 -12.65
CA GLU A 31 -4.46 10.70 -13.79
C GLU A 31 -4.80 9.99 -15.10
N GLU A 32 -4.46 8.70 -15.24
CA GLU A 32 -4.70 7.90 -16.44
C GLU A 32 -6.02 7.10 -16.40
N ILE A 33 -6.43 6.67 -15.20
CA ILE A 33 -7.59 5.82 -14.96
C ILE A 33 -8.47 6.48 -13.90
N PRO A 34 -9.79 6.60 -14.09
CA PRO A 34 -10.66 7.11 -13.04
C PRO A 34 -10.62 6.14 -11.85
N LEU A 35 -9.97 6.53 -10.77
CA LEU A 35 -9.92 5.78 -9.52
C LEU A 35 -9.90 6.75 -8.34
N ARG A 36 -10.37 6.30 -7.17
CA ARG A 36 -10.37 7.09 -5.94
C ARG A 36 -9.43 6.45 -4.94
N LEU A 37 -8.43 7.19 -4.50
CA LEU A 37 -7.53 6.79 -3.43
C LEU A 37 -8.03 7.33 -2.09
N GLN A 38 -8.15 6.46 -1.10
CA GLN A 38 -8.47 6.80 0.28
C GLN A 38 -7.39 6.23 1.19
N VAL A 39 -6.78 7.08 2.01
CA VAL A 39 -5.79 6.64 3.00
C VAL A 39 -6.48 6.53 4.35
N VAL A 40 -6.45 5.33 4.92
CA VAL A 40 -7.03 5.02 6.23
C VAL A 40 -5.89 4.74 7.20
N ASP A 41 -5.83 5.57 8.24
CA ASP A 41 -4.88 5.39 9.31
C ASP A 41 -5.40 4.32 10.28
N ILE A 42 -4.72 3.18 10.33
CA ILE A 42 -5.09 2.09 11.22
C ILE A 42 -4.79 2.40 12.69
N GLU A 43 -3.93 3.39 13.02
CA GLU A 43 -3.69 3.79 14.42
C GLU A 43 -4.88 4.57 15.00
N SER A 44 -5.69 5.19 14.14
CA SER A 44 -6.89 5.92 14.54
C SER A 44 -8.06 5.00 14.94
N ASP A 45 -8.02 3.72 14.58
CA ASP A 45 -9.09 2.75 14.82
C ASP A 45 -8.54 1.49 15.50
N GLN A 46 -8.91 1.26 16.77
CA GLN A 46 -8.34 0.17 17.57
C GLN A 46 -8.57 -1.22 16.96
N GLN A 47 -9.72 -1.44 16.32
CA GLN A 47 -10.01 -2.72 15.65
C GLN A 47 -9.12 -2.95 14.42
N LEU A 48 -8.96 -1.92 13.57
CA LEU A 48 -8.05 -2.00 12.42
C LEU A 48 -6.60 -2.10 12.86
N HIS A 49 -6.23 -1.42 13.95
CA HIS A 49 -4.91 -1.53 14.53
C HIS A 49 -4.61 -2.98 14.95
N GLU A 50 -5.46 -3.60 15.75
CA GLU A 50 -5.22 -4.97 16.22
C GLU A 50 -5.21 -6.01 15.09
N GLU A 51 -6.07 -5.82 14.08
CA GLU A 51 -6.17 -6.76 12.94
C GLU A 51 -5.06 -6.54 11.89
N MET A 52 -4.58 -5.31 11.71
CA MET A 52 -3.68 -4.93 10.62
C MET A 52 -2.29 -4.43 11.04
N MET A 53 -2.00 -4.20 12.33
CA MET A 53 -0.70 -3.67 12.80
C MET A 53 0.51 -4.50 12.40
N LEU A 54 0.32 -5.81 12.16
CA LEU A 54 1.38 -6.74 11.75
C LEU A 54 1.49 -6.89 10.22
N VAL A 55 0.58 -6.29 9.44
CA VAL A 55 0.47 -6.49 7.98
C VAL A 55 0.45 -5.20 7.16
N ILE A 56 0.70 -4.06 7.79
CA ILE A 56 0.82 -2.76 7.10
C ILE A 56 2.11 -2.64 6.27
N PRO A 57 2.06 -2.00 5.09
CA PRO A 57 0.87 -1.41 4.45
C PRO A 57 -0.07 -2.46 3.83
N VAL A 58 -1.37 -2.18 3.90
CA VAL A 58 -2.42 -2.99 3.27
C VAL A 58 -3.11 -2.15 2.21
N VAL A 59 -3.25 -2.66 0.99
CA VAL A 59 -3.98 -2.01 -0.11
C VAL A 59 -5.21 -2.83 -0.42
N ALA A 60 -6.38 -2.19 -0.40
CA ALA A 60 -7.64 -2.76 -0.87
C ALA A 60 -8.10 -2.05 -2.14
N ILE A 61 -8.62 -2.80 -3.10
CA ILE A 61 -9.21 -2.30 -4.35
C ILE A 61 -10.64 -2.84 -4.44
N ASP A 62 -11.63 -1.95 -4.61
CA ASP A 62 -13.06 -2.27 -4.67
C ASP A 62 -13.57 -3.02 -3.42
N GLY A 63 -12.92 -2.78 -2.26
CA GLY A 63 -13.19 -3.49 -1.01
C GLY A 63 -12.47 -4.84 -0.86
N GLU A 64 -11.69 -5.27 -1.86
CA GLU A 64 -10.91 -6.50 -1.83
C GLU A 64 -9.44 -6.22 -1.50
N VAL A 65 -8.90 -6.87 -0.47
CA VAL A 65 -7.50 -6.68 -0.07
C VAL A 65 -6.56 -7.36 -1.05
N VAL A 66 -5.91 -6.57 -1.90
CA VAL A 66 -5.01 -7.02 -2.98
C VAL A 66 -3.56 -7.11 -2.54
N PHE A 67 -3.13 -6.28 -1.59
CA PHE A 67 -1.77 -6.30 -1.06
C PHE A 67 -1.80 -6.29 0.46
N ARG A 68 -1.06 -7.22 1.07
CA ARG A 68 -0.75 -7.26 2.50
C ARG A 68 0.76 -7.40 2.60
N SER A 69 1.45 -6.36 3.07
CA SER A 69 2.90 -6.43 3.29
C SER A 69 3.15 -6.89 4.73
N ILE A 70 3.36 -8.19 4.92
CA ILE A 70 3.21 -8.87 6.22
C ILE A 70 4.47 -8.86 7.10
N THR A 71 5.68 -8.67 6.57
CA THR A 71 6.84 -9.06 7.40
C THR A 71 8.15 -8.42 6.93
N HIS A 72 8.90 -7.90 7.89
CA HIS A 72 10.10 -7.06 7.76
C HIS A 72 9.86 -5.60 7.34
N VAL A 73 10.31 -4.69 8.21
CA VAL A 73 10.82 -3.40 7.76
C VAL A 73 11.93 -3.72 6.77
N VAL A 74 11.59 -3.71 5.47
CA VAL A 74 12.60 -3.81 4.43
C VAL A 74 13.36 -2.48 4.48
N THR A 75 14.46 -2.46 5.23
CA THR A 75 15.39 -1.34 5.17
C THR A 75 15.95 -1.25 3.75
N MET A 76 16.30 -0.05 3.31
CA MET A 76 16.88 0.19 1.99
C MET A 76 18.11 -0.69 1.69
N ALA A 77 18.80 -1.18 2.72
CA ALA A 77 19.89 -2.15 2.62
C ALA A 77 19.44 -3.52 2.08
N GLU A 78 18.44 -4.13 2.71
CA GLU A 78 17.89 -5.45 2.33
C GLU A 78 17.33 -5.43 0.90
N LEU A 79 16.67 -4.34 0.50
CA LEU A 79 16.13 -4.20 -0.86
C LEU A 79 17.24 -4.16 -1.92
N ARG A 80 18.36 -3.48 -1.64
CA ARG A 80 19.46 -3.30 -2.60
C ARG A 80 20.22 -4.60 -2.88
N GLU A 81 20.36 -5.45 -1.88
CA GLU A 81 21.03 -6.75 -2.01
C GLU A 81 20.23 -7.75 -2.87
N GLU A 82 18.91 -7.80 -2.70
CA GLU A 82 18.05 -8.69 -3.48
C GLU A 82 18.02 -8.31 -4.97
N PHE A 83 18.06 -7.01 -5.29
CA PHE A 83 18.13 -6.54 -6.69
C PHE A 83 19.45 -6.91 -7.39
N LEU A 84 20.59 -6.88 -6.69
CA LEU A 84 21.90 -7.25 -7.25
C LEU A 84 21.98 -8.75 -7.59
N LYS A 85 21.35 -9.60 -6.78
CA LYS A 85 21.30 -11.05 -7.05
C LYS A 85 20.52 -11.37 -8.32
N ARG A 86 19.36 -10.75 -8.53
CA ARG A 86 18.50 -11.02 -9.69
C ARG A 86 19.00 -10.43 -11.01
N MET A 87 19.95 -9.49 -10.98
CA MET A 87 20.58 -8.95 -12.20
C MET A 87 21.82 -9.76 -12.64
N ALA A 88 22.29 -10.69 -11.83
CA ALA A 88 23.45 -11.54 -12.13
C ALA A 88 23.06 -12.90 -12.74
N GLU A 89 21.78 -13.16 -12.98
CA GLU A 89 21.24 -14.35 -13.67
C GLU A 89 20.63 -14.02 -15.02
#